data_AF-W1XR99-F1
#
_entry.id   AF-W1XR99-F1
#
_cell.length_a   1.000
_cell.length_b   1.000
_cell.length_c   1.000
_cell.angle_alpha   90.00
_cell.angle_beta   90.00
_cell.angle_gamma   90.00
#
_symmetry.space_group_name_H-M   'P 1'
#
loop_
_entity.id
_entity.type
_entity.pdbx_description
1 polymer ?
#
loop_
_entity_poly.entity_id
_entity_poly.type
_entity_poly.pdbx_seq_one_letter_code
_entity_poly.pdbx_strand_id
1 'polypeptide(L)'
;LNANNQKITNVAAGVNDTDAVNVQQLKSSMAAATTTVKAGDSGNTTVETTVNADKSKTYTVDIKKDLNLRSVITTTDDKKFSTVTNGVGVTSTDTFGNKTTLTADNV
;
A
#
# COMPACT_ATOMS: atom_id res chain seq x y z
N LEU A 1 -5.16 30.60 34.53
CA LEU A 1 -6.62 30.65 34.29
C LEU A 1 -7.22 29.29 34.62
N ASN A 2 -8.34 29.24 35.35
CA ASN A 2 -9.10 28.01 35.59
C ASN A 2 -10.56 28.27 35.13
N ALA A 3 -11.09 27.45 34.23
CA ALA A 3 -12.43 27.62 33.66
C ALA A 3 -13.56 27.00 34.51
N ASN A 4 -13.24 26.31 35.62
CA ASN A 4 -14.20 25.66 36.52
C ASN A 4 -15.24 24.79 35.76
N ASN A 5 -14.74 23.93 34.87
CA ASN A 5 -15.53 23.04 33.99
C ASN A 5 -16.52 23.75 33.05
N GLN A 6 -16.38 25.05 32.83
CA GLN A 6 -17.20 25.81 31.87
C GLN A 6 -16.55 25.85 30.49
N LYS A 7 -17.40 26.03 29.46
CA LYS A 7 -16.93 26.28 28.09
C LYS A 7 -16.35 27.68 27.99
N ILE A 8 -15.20 27.80 27.32
CA ILE A 8 -14.66 29.10 26.90
C ILE A 8 -15.21 29.39 25.50
N THR A 9 -16.08 30.39 25.38
CA THR A 9 -16.76 30.75 24.14
C THR A 9 -16.11 31.97 23.48
N ASN A 10 -16.50 32.27 22.23
CA ASN A 10 -16.01 33.41 21.45
C ASN A 10 -14.48 33.42 21.24
N VAL A 11 -13.88 32.24 21.15
CA VAL A 11 -12.45 32.06 20.86
C VAL A 11 -12.25 32.19 19.35
N ALA A 12 -11.63 33.30 18.94
CA ALA A 12 -11.17 33.49 17.56
C ALA A 12 -10.19 32.38 17.16
N ALA A 13 -10.00 32.17 15.86
CA ALA A 13 -9.02 31.19 15.39
C ALA A 13 -7.61 31.60 15.86
N GLY A 14 -6.89 30.68 16.52
CA GLY A 14 -5.50 30.89 16.91
C GLY A 14 -4.60 30.96 15.68
N VAL A 15 -3.59 31.82 15.71
CA VAL A 15 -2.69 32.09 14.57
C VAL A 15 -1.24 31.75 14.92
N ASN A 16 -0.80 32.06 16.14
CA ASN A 16 0.55 31.76 16.61
C ASN A 16 0.61 30.39 17.32
N ASP A 17 1.80 29.79 17.39
CA ASP A 17 2.00 28.45 17.99
C ASP A 17 1.54 28.32 19.45
N THR A 18 1.47 29.44 20.19
CA THR A 18 1.04 29.50 21.59
C THR A 18 -0.42 29.89 21.78
N ASP A 19 -1.16 30.17 20.70
CA ASP A 19 -2.57 30.53 20.77
C ASP A 19 -3.45 29.31 21.06
N ALA A 20 -4.58 29.53 21.73
CA ALA A 20 -5.58 28.48 21.90
C ALA A 20 -6.28 28.18 20.57
N VAL A 21 -6.51 26.90 20.27
CA VAL A 21 -7.30 26.46 19.11
C VAL A 21 -8.78 26.38 19.46
N ASN A 22 -9.65 26.82 18.54
CA ASN A 22 -11.09 26.63 18.70
C ASN A 22 -11.57 25.29 18.09
N VAL A 23 -12.81 24.89 18.39
CA VAL A 23 -13.37 23.59 17.93
C VAL A 23 -13.45 23.50 16.40
N GLN A 24 -13.61 24.62 15.70
CA GLN A 24 -13.63 24.62 14.24
C GLN A 24 -12.26 24.24 13.67
N GLN A 25 -11.16 24.85 14.17
CA GLN A 25 -9.80 24.51 13.77
C GLN A 25 -9.48 23.02 14.03
N LEU A 26 -9.87 22.49 15.20
CA LEU A 26 -9.69 21.07 15.52
C LEU A 26 -10.43 20.16 14.52
N LYS A 27 -11.72 20.43 14.26
CA LYS A 27 -12.52 19.64 13.31
C LYS A 27 -11.96 19.70 11.89
N SER A 28 -11.53 20.87 11.43
CA SER A 28 -10.91 21.04 10.12
C SER A 28 -9.60 20.26 10.01
N SER A 29 -8.75 20.30 11.04
CA SER A 29 -7.51 19.51 11.07
C SER A 29 -7.78 18.00 11.04
N MET A 30 -8.78 17.53 11.79
CA MET A 30 -9.17 16.12 11.80
C MET A 30 -9.73 15.67 10.45
N ALA A 31 -10.50 16.52 9.77
CA ALA A 31 -11.03 16.22 8.44
C ALA A 31 -9.94 16.20 7.36
N ALA A 32 -8.91 17.05 7.50
CA ALA A 32 -7.76 17.07 6.59
C ALA A 32 -6.81 15.89 6.80
N ALA A 33 -6.73 15.36 8.02
CA ALA A 33 -5.95 14.18 8.36
C ALA A 33 -6.59 12.92 7.74
N THR A 34 -6.24 12.64 6.48
CA THR A 34 -6.67 11.44 5.77
C THR A 34 -5.46 10.64 5.31
N THR A 35 -5.56 9.32 5.43
CA THR A 35 -4.60 8.38 4.85
C THR A 35 -5.30 7.62 3.75
N THR A 36 -4.65 7.50 2.59
CA THR A 36 -5.18 6.73 1.47
C THR A 36 -4.24 5.56 1.18
N VAL A 37 -4.82 4.36 1.07
CA VAL A 37 -4.11 3.15 0.65
C VAL A 37 -5.00 2.48 -0.38
N LYS A 38 -4.47 2.25 -1.59
CA LYS A 38 -5.19 1.62 -2.70
C LYS A 38 -4.41 0.38 -3.13
N ALA A 39 -5.13 -0.67 -3.49
CA ALA A 39 -4.52 -1.77 -4.24
C ALA A 39 -3.94 -1.24 -5.55
N GLY A 40 -2.77 -1.74 -5.93
CA GLY A 40 -2.15 -1.40 -7.21
C GLY A 40 -2.96 -1.92 -8.39
N ASP A 41 -2.83 -1.24 -9.53
CA ASP A 41 -3.63 -1.53 -10.74
C ASP A 41 -3.23 -2.85 -11.43
N SER A 42 -2.14 -3.49 -10.98
CA SER A 42 -1.75 -4.85 -11.41
C SER A 42 -2.82 -5.89 -11.08
N GLY A 43 -3.72 -5.59 -10.15
CA GLY A 43 -4.75 -6.52 -9.69
C GLY A 43 -4.20 -7.64 -8.82
N ASN A 44 -2.93 -7.59 -8.40
CA ASN A 44 -2.27 -8.63 -7.60
C ASN A 44 -2.31 -8.39 -6.10
N THR A 45 -2.62 -7.16 -5.67
CA THR A 45 -2.73 -6.80 -4.27
C THR A 45 -4.18 -6.57 -3.86
N THR A 46 -4.47 -6.73 -2.58
CA THR A 46 -5.72 -6.35 -1.95
C THR A 46 -5.44 -5.38 -0.81
N VAL A 47 -6.42 -4.51 -0.55
CA VAL A 47 -6.42 -3.65 0.62
C VAL A 47 -7.75 -3.83 1.32
N GLU A 48 -7.72 -4.35 2.53
CA GLU A 48 -8.89 -4.45 3.39
C GLU A 48 -8.82 -3.39 4.48
N THR A 49 -9.95 -2.76 4.81
CA THR A 49 -10.02 -1.72 5.82
C THR A 49 -10.94 -2.16 6.96
N THR A 50 -10.40 -2.11 8.18
CA THR A 50 -11.18 -2.33 9.40
C THR A 50 -11.25 -1.04 10.20
N VAL A 51 -12.44 -0.68 10.67
CA VAL A 51 -12.64 0.40 11.64
C VAL A 51 -12.58 -0.20 13.04
N ASN A 52 -11.63 0.25 13.83
CA ASN A 52 -11.42 -0.23 15.20
C ASN A 52 -12.41 0.43 16.18
N ALA A 53 -12.52 -0.12 17.39
CA ALA A 53 -13.43 0.41 18.42
C ALA A 53 -13.11 1.87 18.83
N ASP A 54 -11.85 2.27 18.75
CA ASP A 54 -11.38 3.64 18.99
C ASP A 54 -11.55 4.59 17.78
N LYS A 55 -12.22 4.12 16.71
CA LYS A 55 -12.45 4.79 15.42
C LYS A 55 -11.20 4.98 14.55
N SER A 56 -10.04 4.50 14.97
CA SER A 56 -8.89 4.39 14.08
C SER A 56 -9.16 3.38 12.96
N LYS A 57 -8.37 3.44 11.88
CA LYS A 57 -8.48 2.52 10.74
C LYS A 57 -7.22 1.69 10.63
N THR A 58 -7.38 0.38 10.46
CA THR A 58 -6.31 -0.54 10.07
C THR A 58 -6.48 -0.86 8.59
N TYR A 59 -5.41 -0.71 7.81
CA TYR A 59 -5.35 -1.11 6.42
C TYR A 59 -4.47 -2.36 6.31
N THR A 60 -5.06 -3.50 5.98
CA THR A 60 -4.32 -4.74 5.72
C THR A 60 -4.03 -4.82 4.23
N VAL A 61 -2.74 -4.84 3.88
CA VAL A 61 -2.28 -4.99 2.50
C VAL A 61 -1.78 -6.41 2.31
N ASP A 62 -2.39 -7.11 1.37
CA ASP A 62 -2.05 -8.50 1.06
C ASP A 62 -1.84 -8.69 -0.43
N ILE A 63 -1.26 -9.84 -0.77
CA ILE A 63 -1.18 -10.35 -2.14
C ILE A 63 -2.33 -11.35 -2.34
N LYS A 64 -2.96 -11.32 -3.51
CA LYS A 64 -3.99 -12.30 -3.87
C LYS A 64 -3.41 -13.71 -3.92
N LYS A 65 -4.26 -14.72 -3.69
CA LYS A 65 -3.89 -16.13 -3.83
C LYS A 65 -3.32 -16.43 -5.22
N ASP A 66 -3.96 -15.88 -6.25
CA ASP A 66 -3.50 -15.99 -7.63
C ASP A 66 -2.87 -14.68 -8.08
N LEU A 67 -1.70 -14.79 -8.73
CA LEU A 67 -0.95 -13.67 -9.28
C LEU A 67 -1.14 -13.62 -10.79
N ASN A 68 -1.69 -12.51 -11.30
CA ASN A 68 -1.76 -12.21 -12.71
C ASN A 68 -0.46 -11.52 -13.14
N LEU A 69 0.45 -12.29 -13.72
CA LEU A 69 1.77 -11.83 -14.15
C LEU A 69 1.97 -12.16 -15.63
N ARG A 70 2.35 -11.16 -16.44
CA ARG A 70 2.68 -11.36 -17.86
C ARG A 70 4.01 -12.09 -18.05
N SER A 71 4.97 -11.79 -17.18
CA SER A 71 6.29 -12.40 -17.16
C SER A 71 6.81 -12.40 -15.73
N VAL A 72 7.45 -13.48 -15.32
CA VAL A 72 8.27 -13.54 -14.11
C VAL A 72 9.73 -13.58 -14.54
N ILE A 73 10.54 -12.64 -14.07
CA ILE A 73 11.99 -12.68 -14.21
C ILE A 73 12.54 -12.90 -12.80
N THR A 74 13.02 -14.09 -12.51
CA THR A 74 13.83 -14.30 -11.31
C THR A 74 15.17 -13.61 -11.54
N THR A 75 15.73 -12.97 -10.52
CA THR A 75 17.15 -12.59 -10.58
C THR A 75 17.98 -13.82 -10.94
N THR A 76 19.08 -13.58 -11.63
CA THR A 76 20.23 -14.49 -11.69
C THR A 76 20.45 -15.08 -10.30
N ASP A 77 20.19 -16.38 -10.10
CA ASP A 77 20.50 -17.02 -8.81
C ASP A 77 22.01 -16.97 -8.56
N ASP A 78 22.50 -17.44 -7.40
CA ASP A 78 23.95 -17.49 -7.11
C ASP A 78 24.75 -18.27 -8.17
N LYS A 79 24.08 -19.06 -9.03
CA LYS A 79 24.65 -19.85 -10.13
C LYS A 79 24.38 -19.25 -11.52
N LYS A 80 23.78 -18.08 -11.59
CA LYS A 80 23.38 -17.35 -12.80
C LYS A 80 22.31 -17.96 -13.71
N PHE A 81 21.41 -18.78 -13.17
CA PHE A 81 20.22 -19.21 -13.90
C PHE A 81 19.14 -18.12 -13.91
N SER A 82 18.45 -17.95 -15.04
CA SER A 82 17.24 -17.14 -15.18
C SER A 82 16.11 -18.01 -15.72
N THR A 83 14.98 -18.06 -15.01
CA THR A 83 13.75 -18.72 -15.49
C THR A 83 12.72 -17.65 -15.82
N VAL A 84 12.32 -17.57 -17.09
CA VAL A 84 11.24 -16.72 -17.57
C VAL A 84 10.01 -17.58 -17.80
N THR A 85 9.01 -17.43 -16.95
CA THR A 85 7.65 -17.88 -17.28
C THR A 85 6.95 -16.71 -17.95
N ASN A 86 6.75 -16.79 -19.25
CA ASN A 86 5.94 -15.84 -20.01
C ASN A 86 4.62 -16.51 -20.40
N GLY A 87 3.62 -15.74 -20.81
CA GLY A 87 2.31 -16.29 -21.21
C GLY A 87 2.32 -17.32 -22.37
N VAL A 88 3.49 -17.69 -22.90
CA VAL A 88 3.70 -18.69 -23.97
C VAL A 88 4.37 -19.97 -23.45
N GLY A 89 5.12 -19.91 -22.33
CA GLY A 89 5.85 -21.06 -21.82
C GLY A 89 6.93 -20.73 -20.79
N VAL A 90 7.80 -21.69 -20.52
CA VAL A 90 8.95 -21.55 -19.60
C VAL A 90 10.24 -21.56 -20.40
N THR A 91 11.08 -20.53 -20.22
CA THR A 91 12.42 -20.48 -20.78
C THR A 91 13.45 -20.42 -19.66
N SER A 92 14.34 -21.40 -19.57
CA SER A 92 15.50 -21.38 -18.68
C SER A 92 16.76 -21.08 -19.48
N THR A 93 17.65 -20.25 -18.94
CA THR A 93 18.98 -20.00 -19.53
C THR A 93 20.06 -20.31 -18.49
N ASP A 94 21.07 -21.09 -18.88
CA ASP A 94 22.21 -21.44 -18.00
C ASP A 94 23.31 -20.38 -17.97
N THR A 95 24.32 -20.60 -17.13
CA THR A 95 25.49 -19.72 -16.95
C THR A 95 26.30 -19.50 -18.24
N PHE A 96 26.17 -20.38 -19.23
CA PHE A 96 26.87 -20.33 -20.52
C PHE A 96 26.00 -19.73 -21.64
N GLY A 97 24.75 -19.36 -21.34
CA GLY A 97 23.81 -18.80 -22.29
C GLY A 97 22.99 -19.84 -23.05
N ASN A 98 23.08 -21.13 -22.72
CA ASN A 98 22.25 -22.15 -23.35
C ASN A 98 20.80 -22.00 -22.90
N LYS A 99 19.86 -22.12 -23.84
CA LYS A 99 18.43 -21.86 -23.62
C LYS A 99 17.60 -23.14 -23.79
N THR A 100 16.78 -23.45 -22.78
CA THR A 100 15.75 -24.50 -22.84
C THR A 100 14.38 -23.85 -22.80
N THR A 101 13.50 -24.18 -23.75
CA THR A 101 12.15 -23.63 -23.83
C THR A 101 11.10 -24.75 -23.84
N LEU A 102 10.13 -24.67 -22.93
CA LEU A 102 8.93 -25.50 -22.93
C LEU A 102 7.74 -24.62 -23.32
N THR A 103 7.17 -24.86 -24.49
CA THR A 103 5.93 -24.22 -24.98
C THR A 103 4.83 -25.26 -25.13
N ALA A 104 3.59 -24.82 -25.36
CA ALA A 104 2.46 -25.72 -25.64
C ALA A 104 2.68 -26.65 -26.84
N ASP A 105 3.60 -26.28 -27.75
CA ASP A 105 3.93 -27.04 -28.95
C ASP A 105 5.08 -28.06 -28.76
N ASN A 106 5.67 -28.13 -27.56
CA ASN A 106 6.81 -29.01 -27.24
C ASN A 106 6.39 -30.23 -26.38
N VAL A 107 5.38 -30.96 -26.84
CA VAL A 107 5.17 -32.39 -26.47
C VAL A 107 5.74 -33.26 -27.59
#